data_AF-A0A166IRT3-F1
#
_entry.id   AF-A0A166IRT3-F1
#
_cell.length_a   1.000
_cell.length_b   1.000
_cell.length_c   1.000
_cell.angle_alpha   90.00
_cell.angle_beta   90.00
_cell.angle_gamma   90.00
#
_symmetry.space_group_name_H-M   'P 1'
#
loop_
_entity.id
_entity.type
_entity.pdbx_description
1 polymer ?
#
loop_
_entity_poly.entity_id
_entity_poly.type
_entity_poly.pdbx_seq_one_letter_code
_entity_poly.pdbx_strand_id
1 'polypeptide(L)' 'LQRSSSRLQRLKEYRNTLTSPFYNLLPEILSYIFFIYAQDNNELFNLRWARLLLVCRRWHEVGLTTPKLWSFI' A
#
# COMPACT_ATOMS: atom_id res chain seq x y z
N LEU A 1 -19.45 -19.76 -3.15
CA LEU A 1 -19.26 -18.36 -2.68
C LEU A 1 -17.78 -17.93 -2.65
N GLN A 2 -16.86 -18.74 -2.13
CA GLN A 2 -15.43 -18.37 -2.05
C GLN A 2 -14.73 -18.23 -3.43
N ARG A 3 -15.02 -19.14 -4.37
CA ARG A 3 -14.44 -19.13 -5.73
C ARG A 3 -14.80 -17.89 -6.55
N SER A 4 -16.02 -17.36 -6.41
CA SER A 4 -16.45 -16.15 -7.12
C SER A 4 -15.76 -14.89 -6.56
N SER A 5 -15.57 -14.81 -5.25
CA SER A 5 -14.84 -13.72 -4.59
C SER A 5 -13.37 -13.64 -5.05
N SER A 6 -12.66 -14.78 -5.08
CA SER A 6 -11.27 -14.82 -5.53
C SER A 6 -11.11 -14.40 -7.00
N ARG A 7 -12.08 -14.72 -7.87
CA ARG A 7 -12.07 -14.27 -9.27
C ARG A 7 -12.27 -12.76 -9.38
N LEU A 8 -13.22 -12.20 -8.63
CA LEU A 8 -13.44 -10.75 -8.60
C LEU A 8 -12.21 -10.01 -8.08
N GLN A 9 -11.53 -10.55 -7.07
CA GLN A 9 -10.29 -9.98 -6.54
C GLN A 9 -9.18 -9.94 -7.60
N ARG A 10 -8.94 -11.04 -8.33
CA ARG A 10 -7.94 -11.09 -9.40
C ARG A 10 -8.23 -10.08 -10.51
N LEU A 11 -9.49 -9.90 -10.89
CA LEU A 11 -9.89 -8.90 -11.89
C LEU A 11 -9.64 -7.47 -11.41
N LYS A 12 -9.90 -7.18 -10.13
CA LYS A 12 -9.59 -5.88 -9.52
C LYS A 12 -8.08 -5.62 -9.48
N GLU A 13 -7.30 -6.62 -9.10
CA GLU A 13 -5.83 -6.56 -9.09
C GLU A 13 -5.29 -6.31 -10.51
N TYR A 14 -5.75 -7.08 -11.50
CA TYR A 14 -5.38 -6.91 -12.90
C TYR A 14 -5.79 -5.55 -13.48
N ARG A 15 -6.97 -5.04 -13.14
CA ARG A 15 -7.36 -3.67 -13.53
C ARG A 15 -6.37 -2.66 -12.95
N ASN A 16 -6.03 -2.78 -11.67
CA ASN A 16 -5.08 -1.88 -11.02
C ASN A 16 -3.69 -1.95 -11.66
N THR A 17 -3.27 -3.11 -12.18
CA THR A 17 -1.98 -3.24 -12.90
C THR A 17 -1.97 -2.51 -14.23
N LEU A 18 -3.12 -2.41 -14.91
CA LEU A 18 -3.23 -1.77 -16.20
C LEU A 18 -3.46 -0.26 -16.12
N THR A 19 -4.17 0.22 -15.09
CA THR A 19 -4.65 1.61 -15.06
C THR A 19 -4.00 2.47 -13.99
N SER A 20 -3.38 1.90 -12.96
CA SER A 20 -2.78 2.70 -11.89
C SER A 20 -1.33 3.05 -12.24
N PRO A 21 -0.96 4.34 -12.33
CA PRO A 21 0.44 4.72 -12.53
C PRO A 21 1.33 4.24 -11.38
N PHE A 22 0.76 4.08 -10.18
CA PHE A 22 1.44 3.54 -9.01
C PHE A 22 1.80 2.05 -9.12
N TYR A 23 1.25 1.33 -10.09
CA TYR A 23 1.62 -0.06 -10.34
C TYR A 23 2.93 -0.20 -11.13
N ASN A 24 3.41 0.88 -11.75
CA ASN A 24 4.72 0.88 -12.41
C ASN A 24 5.83 1.43 -11.50
N LEU A 25 5.49 1.97 -10.33
CA LEU A 25 6.46 2.48 -9.37
C LEU A 25 7.20 1.33 -8.68
N LEU A 26 8.52 1.41 -8.63
CA LEU A 26 9.32 0.49 -7.83
C LEU A 26 8.86 0.49 -6.36
N PRO A 27 8.86 -0.67 -5.66
CA PRO A 27 8.48 -0.78 -4.26
C PRO A 27 9.20 0.23 -3.35
N GLU A 28 10.47 0.53 -3.64
CA GLU A 28 11.33 1.46 -2.91
C GLU A 28 10.86 2.91 -3.03
N ILE A 29 10.38 3.29 -4.21
CA ILE A 29 9.83 4.64 -4.42
C ILE A 29 8.48 4.76 -3.72
N LEU A 30 7.66 3.72 -3.80
CA LEU A 30 6.36 3.70 -3.13
C LEU A 30 6.51 3.74 -1.60
N SER A 31 7.48 3.00 -1.04
CA SER A 31 7.77 3.03 0.40
C SER A 31 8.31 4.39 0.85
N TYR A 32 9.13 5.05 0.03
CA TYR A 32 9.59 6.40 0.30
C TYR A 32 8.44 7.42 0.30
N ILE A 33 7.50 7.31 -0.64
CA ILE A 33 6.28 8.12 -0.66
C ILE A 33 5.45 7.91 0.61
N PHE A 34 5.29 6.66 1.06
CA PHE A 34 4.57 6.37 2.31
C PHE A 34 5.23 7.02 3.53
N PHE A 35 6.57 7.00 3.57
CA PHE A 35 7.32 7.63 4.64
C PHE A 35 7.15 9.15 4.65
N ILE A 36 7.26 9.81 3.49
CA ILE A 36 7.00 11.25 3.35
C ILE A 36 5.58 11.58 3.78
N TYR A 37 4.58 10.83 3.29
CA TYR A 37 3.18 11.02 3.69
C TYR A 37 3.01 10.94 5.20
N ALA A 38 3.55 9.91 5.84
CA ALA A 38 3.43 9.73 7.29
C ALA A 38 4.13 10.85 8.06
N GLN A 39 5.30 11.31 7.59
CA GLN A 39 6.07 12.38 8.20
C GLN A 39 5.35 13.73 8.07
N ASP A 40 4.96 14.12 6.87
CA ASP A 40 4.37 15.44 6.58
C ASP A 40 3.00 15.62 7.25
N ASN A 41 2.28 14.53 7.50
CA ASN A 41 0.99 14.55 8.21
C ASN A 41 1.13 14.34 9.73
N ASN A 42 2.35 14.25 10.27
CA ASN A 42 2.60 13.91 11.68
C ASN A 42 1.89 12.61 12.13
N GLU A 43 1.85 11.61 11.25
CA GLU A 43 1.18 10.33 11.48
C GLU A 43 2.12 9.18 11.84
N LEU A 44 3.44 9.38 11.78
CA LEU A 44 4.45 8.34 12.09
C LEU A 44 4.21 7.66 13.44
N PHE A 45 3.93 8.43 14.49
CA PHE A 45 3.84 7.94 15.87
C PHE A 45 2.44 7.51 16.32
N ASN A 46 1.41 7.69 15.48
CA ASN A 46 0.03 7.39 15.85
C ASN A 46 -0.60 6.31 14.95
N LEU A 47 0.20 5.65 14.11
CA LEU A 47 -0.20 4.63 13.14
C LEU A 47 -1.28 5.06 12.14
N ARG A 48 -1.69 6.33 12.08
CA ARG A 48 -2.77 6.76 11.18
C ARG A 48 -2.38 6.64 9.71
N TRP A 49 -1.08 6.63 9.41
CA TRP A 49 -0.56 6.37 8.07
C TRP A 49 -0.91 4.97 7.56
N ALA A 50 -1.17 4.00 8.45
CA ALA A 50 -1.50 2.61 8.08
C ALA A 50 -2.80 2.49 7.26
N ARG A 51 -3.63 3.55 7.18
CA ARG A 51 -4.75 3.63 6.24
C ARG A 51 -4.33 3.43 4.78
N LEU A 52 -3.07 3.76 4.44
CA LEU A 52 -2.49 3.53 3.11
C LEU A 52 -2.48 2.03 2.76
N LEU A 53 -2.37 1.14 3.75
CA LEU A 53 -2.40 -0.32 3.55
C LEU A 53 -3.77 -0.82 3.05
N LEU A 54 -4.82 -0.01 3.17
CA LEU A 54 -6.19 -0.37 2.77
C LEU A 54 -6.50 -0.01 1.32
N VAL A 55 -5.59 0.67 0.60
CA VAL A 55 -5.82 1.16 -0.77
C VAL A 55 -5.87 0.02 -1.77
N CYS A 56 -4.83 -0.82 -1.79
CA CYS A 56 -4.79 -2.04 -2.60
C CYS A 56 -3.76 -3.03 -2.05
N ARG A 57 -3.80 -4.26 -2.55
CA ARG A 57 -2.90 -5.33 -2.11
C ARG A 57 -1.41 -4.98 -2.24
N ARG A 58 -1.03 -4.31 -3.33
CA ARG A 58 0.36 -3.86 -3.53
C ARG A 58 0.80 -2.85 -2.45
N TRP A 59 -0.06 -1.90 -2.10
CA TRP A 59 0.24 -0.91 -1.07
C TRP A 59 0.35 -1.56 0.31
N HIS A 60 -0.53 -2.52 0.59
CA HIS A 60 -0.46 -3.35 1.78
C HIS A 60 0.88 -4.11 1.87
N GLU A 61 1.27 -4.80 0.79
CA GLU A 61 2.52 -5.56 0.72
C GLU A 61 3.73 -4.65 0.92
N VAL A 62 3.84 -3.54 0.18
CA VAL A 62 4.97 -2.59 0.30
C VAL A 62 5.04 -1.96 1.69
N GLY A 63 3.91 -1.54 2.25
CA GLY A 63 3.92 -0.93 3.57
C GLY A 63 4.30 -1.91 4.68
N LEU A 64 3.86 -3.17 4.61
CA LEU A 64 4.31 -4.22 5.53
C LEU A 64 5.81 -4.54 5.39
N THR A 65 6.35 -4.53 4.17
CA THR A 65 7.77 -4.82 3.91
C THR A 65 8.69 -3.61 4.06
N THR A 66 8.22 -2.51 4.64
CA THR A 66 9.02 -1.29 4.89
C THR A 66 9.28 -1.09 6.38
N PRO A 67 10.34 -1.70 6.98
CA PRO A 67 10.61 -1.63 8.42
C PRO A 67 10.68 -0.22 8.97
N LYS A 68 11.18 0.74 8.18
CA LYS A 68 11.31 2.15 8.57
C LYS A 68 9.96 2.77 8.95
N LEU A 69 8.85 2.35 8.35
CA LEU A 69 7.52 2.87 8.73
C LEU A 69 7.06 2.37 10.11
N TRP A 70 7.53 1.18 10.51
CA TRP A 70 7.16 0.52 11.76
C TRP A 70 8.08 0.87 12.93
N SER A 71 9.18 1.60 12.70
CA SER A 71 10.13 1.99 13.77
C SER A 71 9.65 3.13 14.66
N PHE A 72 8.42 3.63 14.46
CA PHE A 72 7.84 4.78 15.16
C PHE A 72 6.70 4.36 16.11
N ILE A 73 6.63 3.07 16.45
CA ILE A 73 5.62 2.44 17.31
C ILE A 73 6.23 2.15 18.68
#